data_AF-A0A552RG31-F1
#
_entry.id   AF-A0A552RG31-F1
#
_cell.length_a   1.000
_cell.length_b   1.000
_cell.length_c   1.000
_cell.angle_alpha   90.00
_cell.angle_beta   90.00
_cell.angle_gamma   90.00
#
_symmetry.space_group_name_H-M   'P 1'
#
loop_
_entity.id
_entity.type
_entity.pdbx_description
1 polymer ?
#
loop_
_entity_poly.entity_id
_entity_poly.type
_entity_poly.pdbx_seq_one_letter_code
_entity_poly.pdbx_strand_id
1 'polypeptide(L)'
;MGALMGLLLDPGLTGYTLAPDRPAREAGEFREAGEPGEAGEPGEAGESGESVNVLVTRHRGLPRDRMGHRLSASGRSLIIGALRATYGTGVTAGDLARDGLKRWSVPSLGLSASVAHVGAYSAVAFAPGGRVIGVDLQDERDRPHALRWLGDLLGRDEPATIRDFAECEALIKASHLTKETFAGTRLPPWRPGWRPTGTDAYEVRSAVLRAEGEPPLHLALACDAPAPVRFHYLEEE
;
A
#
# COMPACT_ATOMS: atom_id res chain seq x y z
N MET A 1 -32.07 -13.34 -4.69
CA MET A 1 -32.61 -13.36 -3.31
C MET A 1 -31.63 -14.15 -2.45
N GLY A 2 -30.65 -13.47 -1.86
CA GLY A 2 -29.63 -14.05 -0.99
C GLY A 2 -29.06 -12.92 -0.14
N ALA A 3 -29.20 -13.04 1.17
CA ALA A 3 -29.13 -11.95 2.14
C ALA A 3 -27.71 -11.37 2.32
N LEU A 4 -27.64 -10.04 2.41
CA LEU A 4 -26.50 -9.31 2.98
C LEU A 4 -26.62 -9.41 4.50
N MET A 5 -25.71 -10.15 5.15
CA MET A 5 -25.52 -10.09 6.60
C MET A 5 -24.20 -9.38 6.86
N GLY A 6 -24.28 -8.22 7.52
CA GLY A 6 -23.11 -7.50 8.00
C GLY A 6 -22.48 -8.25 9.16
N LEU A 7 -21.17 -8.50 9.05
CA LEU A 7 -20.32 -8.94 10.14
C LEU A 7 -18.96 -8.24 10.01
N LEU A 8 -18.69 -7.43 11.02
CA LEU A 8 -17.44 -6.75 11.31
C LEU A 8 -16.45 -7.79 11.84
N LEU A 9 -15.57 -8.33 10.99
CA LEU A 9 -14.42 -9.15 11.39
C LEU A 9 -13.25 -8.97 10.42
N ASP A 10 -12.11 -8.56 10.95
CA ASP A 10 -10.75 -8.88 10.49
C ASP A 10 -10.16 -9.80 11.58
N PRO A 11 -9.26 -10.79 11.35
CA PRO A 11 -8.62 -11.18 10.09
C PRO A 11 -8.66 -12.70 9.77
N GLY A 12 -8.54 -13.03 8.49
CA GLY A 12 -8.32 -14.37 7.96
C GLY A 12 -8.25 -14.29 6.44
N LEU A 13 -7.13 -13.94 5.80
CA LEU A 13 -5.82 -14.61 5.79
C LEU A 13 -5.92 -16.02 5.18
N THR A 14 -6.05 -16.06 3.84
CA THR A 14 -5.63 -17.18 3.01
C THR A 14 -4.65 -16.64 1.95
N GLY A 15 -3.36 -16.94 2.15
CA GLY A 15 -2.27 -16.75 1.18
C GLY A 15 -1.07 -15.93 1.67
N TYR A 16 -1.24 -14.96 2.57
CA TYR A 16 -0.16 -14.04 2.99
C TYR A 16 -0.22 -13.76 4.48
N THR A 17 0.81 -14.14 5.22
CA THR A 17 0.94 -13.74 6.62
C THR A 17 1.55 -12.35 6.67
N LEU A 18 0.80 -11.36 7.17
CA LEU A 18 1.42 -10.20 7.79
C LEU A 18 2.20 -10.75 9.00
N ALA A 19 3.52 -10.86 8.89
CA ALA A 19 4.32 -11.38 9.99
C ALA A 19 4.05 -10.50 11.23
N PRO A 20 3.65 -11.08 12.38
CA PRO A 20 3.56 -10.31 13.61
C PRO A 20 4.94 -9.79 13.97
N ASP A 21 5.03 -8.50 14.27
CA ASP A 21 6.23 -7.83 14.75
C ASP A 21 6.71 -8.53 16.04
N ARG A 22 7.78 -9.33 15.96
CA ARG A 22 8.44 -9.87 17.15
C ARG A 22 9.65 -8.99 17.52
N PRO A 23 9.59 -8.26 18.63
CA PRO A 23 10.79 -8.04 19.44
C PRO A 23 11.18 -9.36 20.12
N ALA A 24 12.48 -9.54 20.39
CA ALA A 24 12.99 -10.66 21.16
C ALA A 24 12.30 -10.75 22.55
N ARG A 25 11.85 -11.95 22.95
CA ARG A 25 11.44 -12.28 24.34
C ARG A 25 12.70 -12.39 25.21
N GLU A 26 12.72 -12.09 26.51
CA GLU A 26 11.94 -12.56 27.69
C GLU A 26 12.08 -11.51 28.84
N ALA A 27 11.32 -11.41 29.94
CA ALA A 27 10.13 -12.04 30.54
C ALA A 27 9.67 -11.16 31.74
N GLY A 28 8.39 -11.24 32.15
CA GLY A 28 7.91 -10.61 33.40
C GLY A 28 6.39 -10.45 33.58
N GLU A 29 5.70 -11.58 33.74
CA GLU A 29 4.46 -11.87 34.50
C GLU A 29 3.19 -10.98 34.56
N PHE A 30 2.07 -11.70 34.69
CA PHE A 30 0.64 -11.37 34.61
C PHE A 30 0.04 -10.71 35.88
N ARG A 31 -1.12 -10.04 35.69
CA ARG A 31 -2.37 -10.33 36.44
C ARG A 31 -3.61 -9.73 35.77
N GLU A 32 -4.71 -10.49 35.87
CA GLU A 32 -6.05 -10.32 35.29
C GLU A 32 -7.06 -10.03 36.42
N ALA A 33 -8.14 -9.26 36.14
CA ALA A 33 -9.53 -9.51 36.58
C ALA A 33 -10.48 -8.33 36.29
N GLY A 34 -11.65 -8.61 35.69
CA GLY A 34 -12.86 -7.77 35.78
C GLY A 34 -13.82 -7.85 34.58
N GLU A 35 -14.79 -8.78 34.60
CA GLU A 35 -15.97 -8.85 33.69
C GLU A 35 -17.13 -7.90 34.17
N PRO A 36 -18.36 -7.94 33.60
CA PRO A 36 -18.82 -7.37 32.32
C PRO A 36 -20.01 -6.39 32.51
N GLY A 37 -20.42 -5.65 31.46
CA GLY A 37 -21.57 -4.72 31.52
C GLY A 37 -22.28 -4.52 30.17
N GLU A 38 -23.61 -4.60 30.21
CA GLU A 38 -24.61 -4.81 29.15
C GLU A 38 -24.77 -3.78 28.00
N ALA A 39 -25.17 -4.33 26.85
CA ALA A 39 -26.18 -3.91 25.86
C ALA A 39 -26.47 -2.42 25.56
N GLY A 40 -26.22 -2.05 24.30
CA GLY A 40 -26.84 -0.92 23.59
C GLY A 40 -27.12 -1.30 22.12
N GLU A 41 -28.32 -0.97 21.66
CA GLU A 41 -28.97 -1.31 20.37
C GLU A 41 -28.33 -0.66 19.11
N PRO A 42 -28.75 -1.05 17.87
CA PRO A 42 -27.90 -1.07 16.68
C PRO A 42 -27.84 0.29 15.96
N GLY A 43 -26.63 0.82 15.82
CA GLY A 43 -26.33 2.02 15.04
C GLY A 43 -25.81 1.69 13.64
N GLU A 44 -26.66 2.02 12.66
CA GLU A 44 -26.36 2.65 11.36
C GLU A 44 -25.19 2.19 10.48
N ALA A 45 -25.54 1.91 9.22
CA ALA A 45 -24.63 1.79 8.10
C ALA A 45 -23.86 3.10 7.85
N GLY A 46 -22.52 3.07 7.90
CA GLY A 46 -21.68 4.16 7.41
C GLY A 46 -20.23 4.21 7.89
N GLU A 47 -19.34 3.30 7.44
CA GLU A 47 -17.88 3.44 7.63
C GLU A 47 -17.06 2.94 6.44
N SER A 48 -17.47 3.27 5.21
CA SER A 48 -16.69 3.00 3.99
C SER A 48 -15.91 4.21 3.47
N GLY A 49 -16.01 5.37 4.13
CA GLY A 49 -15.57 6.66 3.61
C GLY A 49 -14.18 7.15 4.03
N GLU A 50 -13.47 6.50 4.96
CA GLU A 50 -12.23 7.08 5.54
C GLU A 50 -10.97 6.22 5.40
N SER A 51 -11.10 4.93 5.09
CA SER A 51 -9.97 4.01 5.02
C SER A 51 -9.28 4.02 3.65
N VAL A 52 -7.96 3.81 3.65
CA VAL A 52 -7.20 3.47 2.45
C VAL A 52 -7.35 1.98 2.15
N ASN A 53 -7.81 1.62 0.96
CA ASN A 53 -7.86 0.22 0.51
C ASN A 53 -6.66 -0.06 -0.40
N VAL A 54 -5.92 -1.14 -0.14
CA VAL A 54 -4.78 -1.54 -0.94
C VAL A 54 -4.98 -2.95 -1.44
N LEU A 55 -5.09 -3.12 -2.75
CA LEU A 55 -5.12 -4.44 -3.39
C LEU A 55 -3.72 -4.78 -3.90
N VAL A 56 -3.21 -5.93 -3.47
CA VAL A 56 -2.00 -6.53 -4.03
C VAL A 56 -2.42 -7.73 -4.87
N THR A 57 -2.04 -7.72 -6.15
CA THR A 57 -2.39 -8.79 -7.09
C THR A 57 -1.13 -9.49 -7.56
N ARG A 58 -1.14 -10.84 -7.54
CA ARG A 58 -0.15 -11.66 -8.23
C ARG A 58 -0.72 -12.12 -9.58
N HIS A 59 0.00 -11.85 -10.65
CA HIS A 59 -0.39 -12.22 -12.01
C HIS A 59 0.46 -13.40 -12.50
N ARG A 60 -0.12 -14.61 -12.54
CA ARG A 60 0.61 -15.84 -12.87
C ARG A 60 0.88 -15.96 -14.38
N GLY A 61 -0.03 -15.47 -15.23
CA GLY A 61 0.00 -15.59 -16.68
C GLY A 61 0.51 -14.40 -17.50
N LEU A 62 1.16 -13.38 -16.92
CA LEU A 62 1.59 -12.22 -17.73
C LEU A 62 2.51 -12.65 -18.88
N PRO A 63 2.20 -12.25 -20.14
CA PRO A 63 3.05 -12.54 -21.29
C PRO A 63 4.46 -12.00 -21.08
N ARG A 64 5.45 -12.60 -21.73
CA ARG A 64 6.83 -12.14 -21.65
C ARG A 64 7.26 -11.45 -22.94
N ASP A 65 8.10 -10.42 -22.82
CA ASP A 65 8.80 -9.83 -23.96
C ASP A 65 9.85 -10.79 -24.53
N ARG A 66 10.49 -10.40 -25.63
CA ARG A 66 11.54 -11.20 -26.29
C ARG A 66 12.78 -11.43 -25.41
N MET A 67 12.96 -10.65 -24.35
CA MET A 67 14.05 -10.77 -23.38
C MET A 67 13.63 -11.60 -22.15
N GLY A 68 12.41 -12.12 -22.12
CA GLY A 68 11.87 -12.93 -21.02
C GLY A 68 11.29 -12.14 -19.86
N HIS A 69 11.21 -10.80 -19.94
CA HIS A 69 10.58 -9.99 -18.89
C HIS A 69 9.06 -10.06 -18.98
N ARG A 70 8.36 -10.15 -17.85
CA ARG A 70 6.89 -10.10 -17.84
C ARG A 70 6.43 -8.70 -18.27
N LEU A 71 5.50 -8.65 -19.22
CA LEU A 71 4.81 -7.43 -19.62
C LEU A 71 3.94 -6.95 -18.47
N SER A 72 3.94 -5.65 -18.21
CA SER A 72 3.02 -5.06 -17.26
C SER A 72 1.68 -4.72 -17.90
N ALA A 73 0.60 -5.00 -17.18
CA ALA A 73 -0.68 -4.38 -17.48
C ALA A 73 -0.55 -2.85 -17.31
N SER A 74 -1.24 -2.09 -18.15
CA SER A 74 -1.24 -0.63 -18.02
C SER A 74 -1.76 -0.21 -16.66
N GLY A 75 -1.25 0.89 -16.09
CA GLY A 75 -1.75 1.40 -14.80
C GLY A 75 -3.28 1.61 -14.80
N ARG A 76 -3.84 1.98 -15.95
CA ARG A 76 -5.29 2.14 -16.15
C ARG A 76 -6.05 0.83 -15.97
N SER A 77 -5.60 -0.25 -16.62
CA SER A 77 -6.24 -1.58 -16.51
C SER A 77 -6.11 -2.16 -15.10
N LEU A 78 -4.97 -1.94 -14.43
CA LEU A 78 -4.77 -2.36 -13.05
C LEU A 78 -5.74 -1.66 -12.10
N ILE A 79 -5.93 -0.35 -12.24
CA ILE A 79 -6.89 0.42 -11.43
C ILE A 79 -8.33 -0.08 -11.67
N ILE A 80 -8.73 -0.30 -12.92
CA ILE A 80 -10.07 -0.80 -13.25
C ILE A 80 -10.31 -2.19 -12.64
N GLY A 81 -9.35 -3.11 -12.79
CA GLY A 81 -9.43 -4.44 -12.20
C GLY A 81 -9.52 -4.38 -10.68
N ALA A 82 -8.70 -3.53 -10.05
CA ALA A 82 -8.70 -3.36 -8.60
C ALA A 82 -9.99 -2.74 -8.06
N LEU A 83 -10.62 -1.80 -8.77
CA LEU A 83 -11.94 -1.26 -8.40
C LEU A 83 -13.02 -2.34 -8.42
N ARG A 84 -13.01 -3.20 -9.45
CA ARG A 84 -13.94 -4.33 -9.54
C ARG A 84 -13.72 -5.34 -8.40
N ALA A 85 -12.47 -5.68 -8.11
CA ALA A 85 -12.15 -6.63 -7.05
C ALA A 85 -12.43 -6.09 -5.65
N THR A 86 -12.12 -4.81 -5.39
CA THR A 86 -12.24 -4.19 -4.06
C THR A 86 -13.66 -3.72 -3.75
N TYR A 87 -14.35 -3.13 -4.74
CA TYR A 87 -15.63 -2.46 -4.53
C TYR A 87 -16.79 -3.07 -5.35
N GLY A 88 -16.56 -4.16 -6.09
CA GLY A 88 -17.58 -4.75 -6.97
C GLY A 88 -18.04 -3.83 -8.09
N THR A 89 -17.33 -2.72 -8.35
CA THR A 89 -17.79 -1.65 -9.23
C THR A 89 -17.15 -1.79 -10.62
N GLY A 90 -17.98 -1.79 -11.65
CA GLY A 90 -17.52 -1.73 -13.04
C GLY A 90 -17.31 -0.29 -13.47
N VAL A 91 -16.06 0.09 -13.76
CA VAL A 91 -15.70 1.35 -14.40
C VAL A 91 -14.94 1.10 -15.69
N THR A 92 -14.87 2.11 -16.54
CA THR A 92 -14.14 2.12 -17.79
C THR A 92 -12.92 3.04 -17.73
N ALA A 93 -12.10 3.00 -18.77
CA ALA A 93 -10.97 3.91 -18.95
C ALA A 93 -11.39 5.39 -18.92
N GLY A 94 -12.59 5.73 -19.40
CA GLY A 94 -13.10 7.10 -19.45
C GLY A 94 -13.46 7.67 -18.08
N ASP A 95 -13.71 6.81 -17.10
CA ASP A 95 -14.07 7.20 -15.74
C ASP A 95 -12.85 7.58 -14.89
N LEU A 96 -11.63 7.27 -15.38
CA LEU A 96 -10.39 7.63 -14.70
C LEU A 96 -9.89 9.00 -15.16
N ALA A 97 -9.68 9.89 -14.20
CA ALA A 97 -9.01 11.17 -14.40
C ALA A 97 -7.55 11.09 -13.94
N ARG A 98 -6.70 11.93 -14.56
CA ARG A 98 -5.28 12.05 -14.19
C ARG A 98 -4.88 13.52 -14.18
N ASP A 99 -4.32 13.98 -13.08
CA ASP A 99 -3.92 15.38 -12.92
C ASP A 99 -2.55 15.71 -13.57
N GLY A 100 -2.12 16.96 -13.47
CA GLY A 100 -0.84 17.43 -13.98
C GLY A 100 0.38 16.73 -13.37
N LEU A 101 0.25 16.26 -12.13
CA LEU A 101 1.24 15.47 -11.40
C LEU A 101 1.12 13.97 -11.64
N LYS A 102 0.29 13.56 -12.61
CA LYS A 102 0.14 12.17 -13.03
C LYS A 102 -0.53 11.27 -11.98
N ARG A 103 -1.22 11.84 -10.99
CA ARG A 103 -1.99 11.14 -9.96
C ARG A 103 -3.35 10.77 -10.49
N TRP A 104 -3.83 9.57 -10.15
CA TRP A 104 -5.11 9.06 -10.65
C TRP A 104 -6.25 9.39 -9.69
N SER A 105 -7.44 9.57 -10.24
CA SER A 105 -8.68 9.65 -9.49
C SER A 105 -9.83 9.00 -10.25
N VAL A 106 -10.88 8.66 -9.51
CA VAL A 106 -12.16 8.14 -10.01
C VAL A 106 -13.25 9.09 -9.50
N PRO A 107 -13.51 10.22 -10.19
CA PRO A 107 -14.38 11.27 -9.66
C PRO A 107 -15.79 10.80 -9.31
N SER A 108 -16.36 9.90 -10.13
CA SER A 108 -17.70 9.33 -9.93
C SER A 108 -17.83 8.52 -8.63
N LEU A 109 -16.73 8.02 -8.09
CA LEU A 109 -16.67 7.27 -6.83
C LEU A 109 -16.08 8.09 -5.68
N GLY A 110 -15.66 9.33 -5.94
CA GLY A 110 -14.96 10.14 -4.96
C GLY A 110 -13.69 9.45 -4.44
N LEU A 111 -12.86 8.90 -5.33
CA LEU A 111 -11.62 8.21 -4.96
C LEU A 111 -10.38 8.82 -5.62
N SER A 112 -9.28 8.87 -4.87
CA SER A 112 -7.92 9.00 -5.39
C SER A 112 -7.29 7.61 -5.52
N ALA A 113 -6.44 7.42 -6.53
CA ALA A 113 -5.80 6.13 -6.80
C ALA A 113 -4.30 6.27 -7.08
N SER A 114 -3.55 5.25 -6.65
CA SER A 114 -2.14 5.09 -6.99
C SER A 114 -1.86 3.65 -7.36
N VAL A 115 -0.88 3.43 -8.24
CA VAL A 115 -0.55 2.10 -8.76
C VAL A 115 0.96 1.89 -8.86
N ALA A 116 1.39 0.67 -8.54
CA ALA A 116 2.76 0.19 -8.68
C ALA A 116 2.77 -1.26 -9.16
N HIS A 117 3.91 -1.68 -9.69
CA HIS A 117 4.13 -3.08 -10.07
C HIS A 117 5.60 -3.45 -9.94
N VAL A 118 5.85 -4.74 -9.68
CA VAL A 118 7.18 -5.33 -9.71
C VAL A 118 7.08 -6.80 -10.06
N GLY A 119 7.84 -7.23 -11.07
CA GLY A 119 7.82 -8.62 -11.52
C GLY A 119 6.41 -9.11 -11.87
N ALA A 120 5.93 -10.11 -11.14
CA ALA A 120 4.60 -10.69 -11.30
C ALA A 120 3.53 -10.03 -10.42
N TYR A 121 3.84 -8.97 -9.70
CA TYR A 121 2.95 -8.35 -8.72
C TYR A 121 2.58 -6.93 -9.10
N SER A 122 1.36 -6.53 -8.75
CA SER A 122 0.93 -5.13 -8.73
C SER A 122 0.34 -4.76 -7.37
N ALA A 123 0.36 -3.47 -7.07
CA ALA A 123 -0.34 -2.89 -5.94
C ALA A 123 -1.15 -1.69 -6.43
N VAL A 124 -2.41 -1.61 -6.04
CA VAL A 124 -3.28 -0.45 -6.26
C VAL A 124 -3.82 0.02 -4.93
N ALA A 125 -3.60 1.30 -4.61
CA ALA A 125 -4.13 1.93 -3.41
C ALA A 125 -5.23 2.93 -3.77
N PHE A 126 -6.32 2.91 -3.01
CA PHE A 126 -7.44 3.84 -3.10
C PHE A 126 -7.58 4.61 -1.79
N ALA A 127 -7.71 5.93 -1.88
CA ALA A 127 -8.04 6.80 -0.76
C ALA A 127 -9.32 7.60 -1.06
N PRO A 128 -10.05 8.04 -0.02
CA PRO A 128 -11.18 8.95 -0.18
C PRO A 128 -10.83 10.20 -0.98
N GLY A 129 -11.81 10.74 -1.70
CA GLY A 129 -11.68 11.92 -2.54
C GLY A 129 -11.23 13.13 -1.74
N GLY A 130 -10.38 13.94 -2.36
CA GLY A 130 -9.72 15.07 -1.68
C GLY A 130 -8.43 14.68 -0.93
N ARG A 131 -8.17 13.38 -0.75
CA ARG A 131 -6.91 12.88 -0.19
C ARG A 131 -5.90 12.55 -1.27
N VAL A 132 -4.63 12.64 -0.93
CA VAL A 132 -3.51 12.26 -1.80
C VAL A 132 -2.97 10.90 -1.37
N ILE A 133 -2.75 9.98 -2.32
CA ILE A 133 -2.18 8.67 -2.05
C ILE A 133 -1.10 8.30 -3.08
N GLY A 134 0.00 7.77 -2.58
CA GLY A 134 1.07 7.14 -3.36
C GLY A 134 1.27 5.71 -2.88
N VAL A 135 1.42 4.76 -3.80
CA VAL A 135 1.79 3.37 -3.48
C VAL A 135 3.02 2.97 -4.26
N ASP A 136 3.91 2.21 -3.64
CA ASP A 136 5.00 1.54 -4.33
C ASP A 136 5.26 0.14 -3.80
N LEU A 137 5.75 -0.72 -4.69
CA LEU A 137 6.00 -2.13 -4.44
C LEU A 137 7.36 -2.52 -5.01
N GLN A 138 8.22 -3.10 -4.17
CA GLN A 138 9.60 -3.43 -4.52
C GLN A 138 9.92 -4.88 -4.14
N ASP A 139 10.69 -5.56 -4.98
CA ASP A 139 11.26 -6.88 -4.70
C ASP A 139 12.71 -6.78 -4.19
N GLU A 140 13.19 -7.86 -3.59
CA GLU A 140 14.55 -7.96 -3.03
C GLU A 140 15.66 -8.16 -4.10
N ARG A 141 15.41 -7.77 -5.36
CA ARG A 141 16.46 -7.82 -6.38
C ARG A 141 17.65 -6.96 -5.97
N ASP A 142 18.84 -7.52 -6.17
CA ASP A 142 20.09 -6.83 -5.87
C ASP A 142 20.30 -5.61 -6.79
N ARG A 143 20.62 -4.47 -6.18
CA ARG A 143 20.79 -3.17 -6.85
C ARG A 143 21.68 -2.23 -6.03
N PRO A 144 22.92 -2.64 -5.71
CA PRO A 144 23.73 -1.99 -4.69
C PRO A 144 24.13 -0.56 -5.07
N HIS A 145 24.27 -0.27 -6.37
CA HIS A 145 24.54 1.10 -6.85
C HIS A 145 23.35 2.03 -6.65
N ALA A 146 22.12 1.55 -6.90
CA ALA A 146 20.91 2.35 -6.71
C ALA A 146 20.65 2.62 -5.22
N LEU A 147 20.92 1.63 -4.36
CA LEU A 147 20.78 1.76 -2.91
C LEU A 147 21.81 2.70 -2.29
N ARG A 148 23.07 2.67 -2.77
CA ARG A 148 24.07 3.66 -2.38
C ARG A 148 23.65 5.07 -2.76
N TRP A 149 23.30 5.28 -4.03
CA TRP A 149 22.85 6.58 -4.53
C TRP A 149 21.64 7.10 -3.74
N LEU A 150 20.67 6.24 -3.43
CA LEU A 150 19.52 6.63 -2.62
C LEU A 150 19.93 6.94 -1.16
N GLY A 151 20.87 6.19 -0.59
CA GLY A 151 21.44 6.48 0.73
C GLY A 151 22.04 7.88 0.79
N ASP A 152 22.86 8.24 -0.21
CA ASP A 152 23.46 9.57 -0.35
C ASP A 152 22.37 10.65 -0.47
N LEU A 153 21.33 10.42 -1.29
CA LEU A 153 20.21 11.35 -1.49
C LEU A 153 19.42 11.59 -0.19
N LEU A 154 19.30 10.57 0.65
CA LEU A 154 18.66 10.62 1.96
C LEU A 154 19.58 11.15 3.07
N GLY A 155 20.85 11.44 2.76
CA GLY A 155 21.85 11.90 3.73
C GLY A 155 22.21 10.86 4.77
N ARG A 156 22.30 9.58 4.38
CA ARG A 156 22.71 8.45 5.23
C ARG A 156 24.18 8.11 5.04
N ASP A 157 24.79 7.61 6.12
CA ASP A 157 26.16 7.07 6.09
C ASP A 157 26.23 5.64 5.49
N GLU A 158 25.09 4.95 5.45
CA GLU A 158 24.95 3.60 4.90
C GLU A 158 24.04 3.60 3.65
N PRO A 159 24.18 2.62 2.75
CA PRO A 159 23.26 2.44 1.64
C PRO A 159 21.80 2.33 2.13
N ALA A 160 20.86 2.90 1.36
CA ALA A 160 19.44 2.75 1.64
C ALA A 160 19.00 1.28 1.51
N THR A 161 17.90 0.92 2.17
CA THR A 161 17.29 -0.40 2.03
C THR A 161 16.27 -0.44 0.89
N ILE A 162 15.82 -1.64 0.50
CA ILE A 162 14.71 -1.82 -0.45
C ILE A 162 13.41 -1.19 0.09
N ARG A 163 13.22 -1.21 1.42
CA ARG A 163 12.09 -0.53 2.07
C ARG A 163 12.16 0.97 1.87
N ASP A 164 13.33 1.58 2.08
CA ASP A 164 13.53 3.02 1.84
C ASP A 164 13.24 3.37 0.38
N PHE A 165 13.66 2.52 -0.55
CA PHE A 165 13.34 2.69 -1.97
C PHE A 165 11.82 2.73 -2.21
N ALA A 166 11.07 1.78 -1.64
CA ALA A 166 9.62 1.77 -1.75
C ALA A 166 8.98 3.02 -1.12
N GLU A 167 9.43 3.44 0.07
CA GLU A 167 8.91 4.62 0.77
C GLU A 167 9.17 5.91 -0.02
N CYS A 168 10.35 6.07 -0.61
CA CYS A 168 10.69 7.21 -1.47
C CYS A 168 9.80 7.26 -2.72
N GLU A 169 9.65 6.14 -3.43
CA GLU A 169 8.83 6.07 -4.64
C GLU A 169 7.35 6.33 -4.34
N ALA A 170 6.82 5.80 -3.23
CA ALA A 170 5.47 6.08 -2.78
C ALA A 170 5.29 7.59 -2.49
N LEU A 171 6.27 8.20 -1.81
CA LEU A 171 6.26 9.64 -1.50
C LEU A 171 6.33 10.51 -2.76
N ILE A 172 7.17 10.16 -3.74
CA ILE A 172 7.25 10.85 -5.03
C ILE A 172 5.91 10.78 -5.77
N LYS A 173 5.21 9.63 -5.73
CA LYS A 173 3.90 9.47 -6.38
C LYS A 173 2.78 10.25 -5.70
N ALA A 174 2.84 10.43 -4.38
CA ALA A 174 1.88 11.24 -3.64
C ALA A 174 2.13 12.74 -3.86
N SER A 175 3.40 13.14 -3.77
CA SER A 175 3.80 14.54 -3.67
C SER A 175 4.03 15.20 -5.04
N HIS A 176 4.49 16.46 -4.98
CA HIS A 176 5.04 17.19 -6.12
C HIS A 176 6.57 17.10 -6.15
N LEU A 177 7.18 16.27 -5.30
CA LEU A 177 8.64 16.19 -5.21
C LEU A 177 9.19 15.65 -6.52
N THR A 178 10.09 16.43 -7.13
CA THR A 178 10.92 15.96 -8.23
C THR A 178 12.18 15.31 -7.66
N LYS A 179 12.99 14.67 -8.51
CA LYS A 179 14.28 14.12 -8.08
C LYS A 179 15.18 15.20 -7.48
N GLU A 180 15.09 16.40 -8.00
CA GLU A 180 15.87 17.57 -7.59
C GLU A 180 15.38 18.11 -6.23
N THR A 181 14.07 18.15 -6.00
CA THR A 181 13.52 18.62 -4.71
C THR A 181 13.45 17.52 -3.64
N PHE A 182 13.67 16.26 -4.02
CA PHE A 182 13.72 15.14 -3.08
C PHE A 182 15.01 15.17 -2.25
N ALA A 183 16.08 15.80 -2.75
CA ALA A 183 17.34 15.95 -2.03
C ALA A 183 17.10 16.67 -0.67
N GLY A 184 17.41 15.99 0.43
CA GLY A 184 17.18 16.49 1.79
C GLY A 184 15.83 16.10 2.40
N THR A 185 14.94 15.44 1.65
CA THR A 185 13.76 14.77 2.22
C THR A 185 14.24 13.62 3.10
N ARG A 186 14.11 13.77 4.42
CA ARG A 186 14.47 12.72 5.37
C ARG A 186 13.31 11.76 5.56
N LEU A 187 13.55 10.49 5.27
CA LEU A 187 12.65 9.43 5.72
C LEU A 187 12.81 9.24 7.24
N PRO A 188 11.71 9.06 7.98
CA PRO A 188 11.77 8.78 9.41
C PRO A 188 12.41 7.40 9.66
N PRO A 189 13.06 7.18 10.82
CA PRO A 189 13.45 5.84 11.25
C PRO A 189 12.26 4.89 11.19
N TRP A 190 12.52 3.65 10.79
CA TRP A 190 11.43 2.69 10.62
C TRP A 190 10.84 2.28 11.98
N ARG A 191 9.51 2.32 12.04
CA ARG A 191 8.66 1.74 13.08
C ARG A 191 7.30 1.37 12.46
N PRO A 192 6.55 0.39 13.00
CA PRO A 192 5.21 0.07 12.52
C PRO A 192 4.27 1.30 12.50
N GLY A 193 3.32 1.30 11.57
CA GLY A 193 2.33 2.38 11.41
C GLY A 193 2.78 3.52 10.48
N TRP A 194 1.99 4.60 10.50
CA TRP A 194 2.29 5.83 9.77
C TRP A 194 3.37 6.64 10.47
N ARG A 195 4.22 7.29 9.69
CA ARG A 195 5.36 8.06 10.17
C ARG A 195 5.47 9.36 9.39
N PRO A 196 5.61 10.52 10.06
CA PRO A 196 5.77 11.79 9.38
C PRO A 196 7.09 11.86 8.62
N THR A 197 7.05 12.40 7.40
CA THR A 197 8.25 12.70 6.61
C THR A 197 8.78 14.08 6.96
N GLY A 198 10.04 14.37 6.62
CA GLY A 198 10.61 15.71 6.80
C GLY A 198 10.02 16.83 5.92
N THR A 199 8.90 16.58 5.23
CA THR A 199 8.22 17.57 4.36
C THR A 199 6.98 18.19 5.00
N ASP A 200 6.63 17.79 6.23
CA ASP A 200 5.45 18.17 7.03
C ASP A 200 4.07 17.95 6.38
N ALA A 201 4.03 17.59 5.09
CA ALA A 201 2.80 17.44 4.30
C ALA A 201 2.40 15.98 4.04
N TYR A 202 3.28 15.03 4.34
CA TYR A 202 3.05 13.61 4.04
C TYR A 202 3.57 12.70 5.14
N GLU A 203 2.84 11.60 5.35
CA GLU A 203 3.25 10.46 6.15
C GLU A 203 3.49 9.24 5.27
N VAL A 204 4.43 8.39 5.68
CA VAL A 204 4.72 7.11 5.04
C VAL A 204 4.37 5.94 5.96
N ARG A 205 3.86 4.87 5.37
CA ARG A 205 3.64 3.57 6.01
C ARG A 205 4.20 2.49 5.11
N SER A 206 4.85 1.49 5.68
CA SER A 206 5.41 0.38 4.91
C SER A 206 5.22 -0.95 5.61
N ALA A 207 5.11 -2.00 4.82
CA ALA A 207 4.96 -3.38 5.25
C ALA A 207 5.81 -4.30 4.38
N VAL A 208 6.19 -5.46 4.92
CA VAL A 208 6.84 -6.53 4.15
C VAL A 208 5.80 -7.62 3.94
N LEU A 209 5.46 -7.90 2.68
CA LEU A 209 4.55 -8.98 2.30
C LEU A 209 5.38 -10.24 2.10
N ARG A 210 4.96 -11.34 2.72
CA ARG A 210 5.62 -12.65 2.61
C ARG A 210 4.59 -13.68 2.20
N ALA A 211 4.74 -14.20 0.98
CA ALA A 211 4.06 -15.43 0.55
C ALA A 211 4.97 -16.61 0.85
N GLU A 212 4.37 -17.75 1.19
CA GLU A 212 5.12 -18.99 1.34
C GLU A 212 5.83 -19.37 0.03
N GLY A 213 7.12 -19.69 0.12
CA GLY A 213 7.95 -20.05 -1.03
C GLY A 213 8.35 -18.89 -1.95
N GLU A 214 7.97 -17.65 -1.65
CA GLU A 214 8.29 -16.48 -2.47
C GLU A 214 9.24 -15.51 -1.76
N PRO A 215 10.11 -14.80 -2.50
CA PRO A 215 10.87 -13.69 -1.95
C PRO A 215 9.95 -12.61 -1.38
N PRO A 216 10.36 -11.90 -0.31
CA PRO A 216 9.61 -10.80 0.26
C PRO A 216 9.37 -9.67 -0.72
N LEU A 217 8.23 -8.99 -0.56
CA LEU A 217 7.93 -7.73 -1.23
C LEU A 217 7.82 -6.61 -0.22
N HIS A 218 8.40 -5.47 -0.54
CA HIS A 218 8.32 -4.25 0.25
C HIS A 218 7.23 -3.36 -0.34
N LEU A 219 6.12 -3.21 0.39
CA LEU A 219 5.02 -2.34 0.04
C LEU A 219 5.12 -1.06 0.87
N ALA A 220 4.97 0.09 0.21
CA ALA A 220 4.93 1.38 0.87
C ALA A 220 3.74 2.22 0.38
N LEU A 221 3.23 3.05 1.29
CA LEU A 221 2.20 4.03 1.08
C LEU A 221 2.71 5.38 1.53
N ALA A 222 2.34 6.43 0.81
CA ALA A 222 2.49 7.81 1.25
C ALA A 222 1.15 8.53 1.14
N CYS A 223 0.76 9.26 2.18
CA CYS A 223 -0.53 9.91 2.26
C CYS A 223 -0.41 11.27 2.94
N ASP A 224 -1.32 12.19 2.64
CA ASP A 224 -1.36 13.53 3.23
C ASP A 224 -1.74 13.56 4.72
N ALA A 225 -2.32 12.46 5.21
CA ALA A 225 -2.68 12.25 6.60
C ALA A 225 -2.67 10.75 6.92
N PRO A 226 -2.53 10.35 8.20
CA PRO A 226 -2.63 8.96 8.58
C PRO A 226 -4.09 8.49 8.43
N ALA A 227 -4.28 7.25 8.00
CA ALA A 227 -5.61 6.64 7.94
C ALA A 227 -5.58 5.11 8.15
N PRO A 228 -6.70 4.51 8.56
CA PRO A 228 -6.84 3.06 8.56
C PRO A 228 -6.53 2.49 7.18
N VAL A 229 -5.77 1.38 7.14
CA VAL A 229 -5.40 0.72 5.89
C VAL A 229 -5.99 -0.69 5.89
N ARG A 230 -6.75 -1.02 4.85
CA ARG A 230 -7.30 -2.34 4.59
C ARG A 230 -6.54 -2.97 3.43
N PHE A 231 -5.92 -4.13 3.68
CA PHE A 231 -5.19 -4.86 2.66
C PHE A 231 -6.05 -5.96 2.07
N HIS A 232 -6.09 -6.01 0.75
CA HIS A 232 -6.75 -7.03 -0.05
C HIS A 232 -5.68 -7.77 -0.85
N TYR A 233 -5.89 -9.05 -1.10
CA TYR A 233 -4.99 -9.86 -1.89
C TYR A 233 -5.75 -10.67 -2.94
N LEU A 234 -5.19 -10.73 -4.15
CA LEU A 234 -5.77 -11.46 -5.28
C LEU A 234 -4.69 -12.26 -6.03
N GLU A 235 -4.99 -13.51 -6.38
CA GLU A 235 -4.26 -14.26 -7.39
C GLU A 235 -5.04 -14.25 -8.70
N GLU A 236 -4.40 -13.77 -9.77
CA GLU A 236 -4.92 -13.83 -11.13
C GLU A 236 -4.15 -14.89 -11.92
N GLU A 237 -4.91 -15.79 -12.56
CA GLU A 237 -4.39 -16.83 -13.45
C GLU A 237 -3.85 -16.25 -14.76
#